data_AF-A0A357G7F3-F1
#
_entry.id   AF-A0A357G7F3-F1
#
_cell.length_a   1.000
_cell.length_b   1.000
_cell.length_c   1.000
_cell.angle_alpha   90.00
_cell.angle_beta   90.00
_cell.angle_gamma   90.00
#
_symmetry.space_group_name_H-M   'P 1'
#
loop_
_entity.id
_entity.type
_entity.pdbx_description
1 polymer ?
#
loop_
_entity_poly.entity_id
_entity_poly.type
_entity_poly.pdbx_seq_one_letter_code
_entity_poly.pdbx_strand_id
1 'polypeptide(L)'
;PFCDGNGRIGRVLMNYQFLRLGLPMIIIRDKEKAQYYKSFGDYRYQENSKTMEKVLALALMESLHKRITYLKGKEIIKLSEYAKKNLQSVHALLNAARRQNIPAFREKGVWKIGASFAYNNKLEK
;
A
#
# COMPACT_ATOMS: atom_id res chain seq x y z
N PRO A 1 18.75 12.24 -17.39
CA PRO A 1 18.33 12.67 -18.75
C PRO A 1 17.78 14.10 -18.77
N PHE A 2 17.13 14.57 -17.69
CA PHE A 2 16.65 15.95 -17.56
C PHE A 2 17.33 16.67 -16.38
N CYS A 3 17.33 18.01 -16.39
CA CYS A 3 17.90 18.83 -15.31
C CYS A 3 17.13 18.70 -13.98
N ASP A 4 15.81 18.54 -14.04
CA ASP A 4 14.93 18.26 -12.89
C ASP A 4 13.78 17.36 -13.35
N GLY A 5 13.05 16.77 -12.41
CA GLY A 5 11.82 16.03 -12.68
C GLY A 5 12.01 14.55 -12.96
N ASN A 6 13.26 14.05 -13.01
CA ASN A 6 13.55 12.63 -13.27
C ASN A 6 12.79 11.69 -12.32
N GLY A 7 12.71 12.01 -11.03
CA GLY A 7 11.94 11.20 -10.07
C GLY A 7 10.42 11.26 -10.28
N ARG A 8 9.89 12.39 -10.76
CA ARG A 8 8.46 12.54 -11.11
C ARG A 8 8.14 11.71 -12.36
N ILE A 9 8.94 11.89 -13.41
CA ILE A 9 8.81 11.14 -14.67
C ILE A 9 8.97 9.63 -14.42
N GLY A 10 9.94 9.21 -13.59
CA GLY A 10 10.13 7.80 -13.25
C GLY A 10 8.88 7.16 -12.63
N ARG A 11 8.18 7.87 -11.73
CA ARG A 11 6.90 7.38 -11.18
C ARG A 11 5.77 7.35 -12.21
N VAL A 12 5.73 8.32 -13.12
CA VAL A 12 4.77 8.34 -14.24
C VAL A 12 4.99 7.14 -15.16
N LEU A 13 6.23 6.88 -15.57
CA LEU A 13 6.60 5.73 -16.42
C LEU A 13 6.29 4.40 -15.74
N MET A 14 6.52 4.30 -14.44
CA MET A 14 6.16 3.11 -13.66
C MET A 14 4.63 2.90 -13.63
N ASN A 15 3.85 3.95 -13.37
CA ASN A 15 2.39 3.84 -13.41
C ASN A 15 1.85 3.57 -14.82
N TYR A 16 2.51 4.09 -15.87
CA TYR A 16 2.19 3.75 -17.25
C TYR A 16 2.37 2.24 -17.51
N GLN A 17 3.45 1.65 -17.02
CA GLN A 17 3.66 0.19 -17.11
C GLN A 17 2.59 -0.60 -16.34
N PHE A 18 2.22 -0.18 -15.12
CA PHE A 18 1.11 -0.80 -14.38
C PHE A 18 -0.20 -0.75 -15.19
N LEU A 19 -0.54 0.39 -15.76
CA LEU A 19 -1.74 0.55 -16.59
C LEU A 19 -1.72 -0.38 -17.81
N ARG A 20 -0.57 -0.48 -18.50
CA ARG A 20 -0.39 -1.38 -19.65
C ARG A 20 -0.55 -2.86 -19.30
N LEU A 21 -0.29 -3.22 -18.04
CA LEU A 21 -0.51 -4.57 -17.50
C LEU A 21 -1.92 -4.77 -16.90
N GLY A 22 -2.82 -3.78 -16.99
CA GLY A 22 -4.15 -3.84 -16.40
C GLY A 22 -4.19 -3.69 -14.87
N LEU A 23 -3.09 -3.25 -14.27
CA LEU A 23 -2.96 -3.03 -12.82
C LEU A 23 -3.35 -1.60 -12.44
N PRO A 24 -3.86 -1.37 -11.21
CA PRO A 24 -4.14 -0.02 -10.75
C PRO A 24 -2.83 0.78 -10.58
N MET A 25 -2.92 2.08 -10.83
CA MET A 25 -1.84 3.00 -10.51
C MET A 25 -1.55 3.00 -9.01
N ILE A 26 -0.28 3.16 -8.66
CA ILE A 26 0.22 3.17 -7.30
C ILE A 26 0.64 4.57 -6.86
N ILE A 27 0.66 4.78 -5.54
CA ILE A 27 1.12 6.02 -4.92
C ILE A 27 2.25 5.68 -3.95
N ILE A 28 3.46 6.18 -4.24
CA ILE A 28 4.57 6.16 -3.28
C ILE A 28 4.37 7.33 -2.32
N ARG A 29 3.96 7.05 -1.08
CA ARG A 29 3.63 8.10 -0.10
C ARG A 29 4.88 8.53 0.67
N ASP A 30 4.81 9.72 1.27
CA ASP A 30 5.97 10.32 1.95
C ASP A 30 6.50 9.49 3.11
N LYS A 31 5.62 8.78 3.83
CA LYS A 31 6.02 7.90 4.95
C LYS A 31 6.88 6.71 4.48
N GLU A 32 6.73 6.29 3.23
CA GLU A 32 7.46 5.17 2.63
C GLU A 32 8.63 5.64 1.75
N LYS A 33 8.80 6.96 1.58
CA LYS A 33 9.76 7.59 0.68
C LYS A 33 11.22 7.29 1.05
N ALA A 34 11.53 7.14 2.34
CA ALA A 34 12.86 6.75 2.79
C ALA A 34 13.28 5.39 2.23
N GLN A 35 12.39 4.39 2.29
CA GLN A 35 12.66 3.06 1.74
C GLN A 35 12.74 3.07 0.21
N TYR A 36 11.89 3.88 -0.44
CA TYR A 36 11.94 4.10 -1.88
C TYR A 36 13.29 4.67 -2.32
N TYR A 37 13.83 5.69 -1.63
CA TYR A 37 15.14 6.23 -1.98
C TYR A 37 16.27 5.27 -1.68
N LYS A 38 16.21 4.56 -0.54
CA LYS A 38 17.17 3.51 -0.20
C LYS A 38 17.29 2.46 -1.31
N SER A 39 16.16 2.09 -1.92
CA SER A 39 16.13 1.05 -2.97
C SER A 39 17.00 1.36 -4.20
N PHE A 40 17.20 2.65 -4.54
CA PHE A 40 18.09 3.02 -5.63
C PHE A 40 19.55 2.75 -5.28
N GLY A 41 19.93 2.99 -4.02
CA GLY A 41 21.26 2.66 -3.51
C GLY A 41 21.47 1.15 -3.46
N ASP A 42 20.51 0.41 -2.90
CA ASP A 42 20.56 -1.06 -2.84
C ASP A 42 20.77 -1.66 -4.24
N TYR A 43 20.07 -1.15 -5.25
CA TYR A 43 20.26 -1.61 -6.63
C TYR A 43 21.61 -1.15 -7.22
N ARG A 44 21.98 0.13 -7.05
CA ARG A 44 23.21 0.67 -7.63
C ARG A 44 24.49 0.00 -7.12
N TYR A 45 24.53 -0.35 -5.84
CA TYR A 45 25.75 -0.86 -5.19
C TYR A 45 25.76 -2.37 -5.01
N GLN A 46 24.60 -3.02 -4.98
CA GLN A 46 24.48 -4.46 -4.67
C GLN A 46 23.66 -5.22 -5.71
N GLU A 47 23.20 -4.56 -6.79
CA GLU A 47 22.29 -5.12 -7.80
C GLU A 47 21.00 -5.71 -7.20
N ASN A 48 20.62 -5.24 -6.01
CA ASN A 48 19.53 -5.80 -5.24
C ASN A 48 18.23 -5.01 -5.47
N SER A 49 17.32 -5.57 -6.28
CA SER A 49 16.01 -4.99 -6.58
C SER A 49 14.95 -5.24 -5.50
N LYS A 50 15.19 -6.16 -4.55
CA LYS A 50 14.17 -6.63 -3.59
C LYS A 50 13.54 -5.51 -2.78
N THR A 51 14.32 -4.48 -2.45
CA THR A 51 13.80 -3.32 -1.72
C THR A 51 12.79 -2.54 -2.54
N MET A 52 13.08 -2.28 -3.82
CA MET A 52 12.15 -1.60 -4.72
C MET A 52 10.91 -2.46 -4.95
N GLU A 53 11.10 -3.74 -5.25
CA GLU A 53 9.99 -4.70 -5.44
C GLU A 53 9.01 -4.69 -4.26
N LYS A 54 9.54 -4.71 -3.02
CA LYS A 54 8.70 -4.65 -1.81
C LYS A 54 7.93 -3.33 -1.70
N VAL A 55 8.57 -2.18 -2.01
CA VAL A 55 7.89 -0.88 -2.01
C VAL A 55 6.75 -0.87 -3.03
N LEU A 56 6.99 -1.37 -4.24
CA LEU A 56 5.98 -1.41 -5.30
C LEU A 56 4.85 -2.39 -4.97
N ALA A 57 5.18 -3.58 -4.48
CA ALA A 57 4.22 -4.61 -4.10
C ALA A 57 3.26 -4.10 -3.01
N LEU A 58 3.77 -3.46 -1.96
CA LEU A 58 2.94 -2.88 -0.89
C LEU A 58 2.02 -1.78 -1.42
N ALA A 59 2.53 -0.87 -2.27
CA ALA A 59 1.73 0.19 -2.86
C ALA A 59 0.66 -0.34 -3.84
N LEU A 60 0.98 -1.41 -4.58
CA LEU A 60 0.05 -2.10 -5.47
C LEU A 60 -1.06 -2.81 -4.70
N MET A 61 -0.71 -3.58 -3.67
CA MET A 61 -1.69 -4.23 -2.79
C MET A 61 -2.63 -3.20 -2.15
N GLU A 62 -2.11 -2.07 -1.67
CA GLU A 62 -2.96 -1.01 -1.10
C GLU A 62 -3.96 -0.46 -2.14
N SER A 63 -3.50 -0.26 -3.37
CA SER A 63 -4.31 0.25 -4.48
C SER A 63 -5.38 -0.76 -4.92
N LEU A 64 -5.03 -2.05 -4.92
CA LEU A 64 -5.97 -3.16 -5.19
C LEU A 64 -7.02 -3.29 -4.08
N HIS A 65 -6.61 -3.25 -2.81
CA HIS A 65 -7.54 -3.28 -1.67
C HIS A 65 -8.56 -2.17 -1.75
N LYS A 66 -8.11 -0.95 -2.08
CA LYS A 66 -9.00 0.18 -2.35
C LYS A 66 -9.96 -0.15 -3.49
N ARG A 67 -9.44 -0.49 -4.67
CA ARG A 67 -10.27 -0.71 -5.87
C ARG A 67 -11.29 -1.83 -5.67
N ILE A 68 -10.91 -2.96 -5.08
CA ILE A 68 -11.81 -4.08 -4.79
C ILE A 68 -12.91 -3.67 -3.81
N THR A 69 -12.57 -2.91 -2.76
CA THR A 69 -13.56 -2.44 -1.76
C THR A 69 -14.61 -1.55 -2.40
N TYR A 70 -14.19 -0.63 -3.28
CA TYR A 70 -15.08 0.23 -4.06
C TYR A 70 -15.95 -0.57 -5.03
N LEU A 71 -15.35 -1.47 -5.82
CA LEU A 71 -16.07 -2.28 -6.80
C LEU A 71 -17.12 -3.20 -6.15
N LYS A 72 -16.83 -3.71 -4.95
CA LYS A 72 -17.78 -4.52 -4.19
C LYS A 72 -18.84 -3.70 -3.46
N GLY A 73 -18.84 -2.37 -3.57
CA GLY A 73 -19.80 -1.49 -2.89
C GLY A 73 -19.77 -1.63 -1.37
N LYS A 74 -18.64 -2.01 -0.78
CA LYS A 74 -18.54 -2.21 0.66
C LYS A 74 -18.67 -0.88 1.39
N GLU A 75 -19.37 -0.87 2.52
CA GLU A 75 -19.31 0.24 3.45
C GLU A 75 -17.86 0.45 3.92
N ILE A 76 -17.33 1.67 3.78
CA ILE A 76 -15.94 2.01 4.10
C ILE A 76 -15.90 2.83 5.39
N ILE A 77 -15.31 2.27 6.44
CA ILE A 77 -15.16 2.92 7.75
C ILE A 77 -13.68 3.19 8.07
N LYS A 78 -13.42 4.04 9.07
CA LYS A 78 -12.05 4.28 9.57
C LYS A 78 -11.51 2.99 10.22
N LEU A 79 -10.23 2.69 10.04
CA LEU A 79 -9.61 1.52 10.65
C LEU A 79 -9.68 1.55 12.18
N SER A 80 -9.63 2.75 12.78
CA SER A 80 -9.81 2.94 14.22
C SER A 80 -11.23 2.62 14.69
N GLU A 81 -12.24 2.88 13.87
CA GLU A 81 -13.63 2.54 14.16
C GLU A 81 -13.86 1.03 14.03
N TYR A 82 -13.32 0.42 12.97
CA TYR A 82 -13.32 -1.04 12.79
C TYR A 82 -12.69 -1.75 13.99
N ALA A 83 -11.55 -1.25 14.47
CA ALA A 83 -10.86 -1.79 15.64
C ALA A 83 -11.76 -1.80 16.89
N LYS A 84 -12.48 -0.70 17.16
CA LYS A 84 -13.43 -0.60 18.27
C LYS A 84 -14.58 -1.58 18.13
N LYS A 85 -15.20 -1.64 16.94
CA LYS A 85 -16.34 -2.53 16.65
C LYS A 85 -16.00 -4.02 16.81
N ASN A 86 -14.76 -4.40 16.52
CA ASN A 86 -14.31 -5.80 16.55
C ASN A 86 -13.42 -6.12 17.78
N LEU A 87 -13.35 -5.22 18.77
CA LEU A 87 -12.54 -5.37 19.98
C LEU A 87 -11.06 -5.75 19.70
N GLN A 88 -10.49 -5.17 18.63
CA GLN A 88 -9.10 -5.40 18.21
C GLN A 88 -8.18 -4.24 18.60
N SER A 89 -6.90 -4.52 18.80
CA SER A 89 -5.89 -3.47 18.98
C SER A 89 -5.73 -2.63 17.71
N VAL A 90 -5.94 -1.31 17.83
CA VAL A 90 -5.71 -0.35 16.74
C VAL A 90 -4.27 -0.43 16.23
N HIS A 91 -3.29 -0.61 17.13
CA HIS A 91 -1.89 -0.73 16.75
C HIS A 91 -1.61 -2.02 15.96
N ALA A 92 -2.17 -3.15 16.38
CA ALA A 92 -2.04 -4.41 15.66
C ALA A 92 -2.61 -4.30 14.24
N LEU A 93 -3.80 -3.71 14.10
CA LEU A 93 -4.44 -3.48 12.80
C LEU A 93 -3.68 -2.48 11.93
N LEU A 94 -3.11 -1.42 12.51
CA LEU A 94 -2.25 -0.49 11.76
C LEU A 94 -0.98 -1.19 11.24
N ASN A 95 -0.39 -2.10 12.01
CA ASN A 95 0.76 -2.88 11.57
C ASN A 95 0.39 -3.91 10.50
N ALA A 96 -0.78 -4.54 10.61
CA ALA A 96 -1.32 -5.41 9.57
C ALA A 96 -1.60 -4.62 8.27
N ALA A 97 -2.19 -3.43 8.38
CA ALA A 97 -2.48 -2.53 7.26
C ALA A 97 -1.20 -2.07 6.55
N ARG A 98 -0.17 -1.63 7.29
CA ARG A 98 1.13 -1.25 6.72
C ARG A 98 1.81 -2.40 5.96
N ARG A 99 1.64 -3.63 6.45
CA ARG A 99 2.17 -4.85 5.82
C ARG A 99 1.26 -5.38 4.71
N GLN A 100 0.09 -4.77 4.50
CA GLN A 100 -0.93 -5.21 3.55
C GLN A 100 -1.44 -6.64 3.82
N ASN A 101 -1.43 -7.08 5.09
CA ASN A 101 -1.99 -8.39 5.51
C ASN A 101 -3.50 -8.37 5.72
N ILE A 102 -4.11 -7.18 5.67
CA ILE A 102 -5.56 -6.96 5.72
C ILE A 102 -5.95 -6.02 4.58
N PRO A 103 -7.21 -6.03 4.10
CA PRO A 103 -7.65 -5.22 2.98
C PRO A 103 -7.90 -3.76 3.36
N ALA A 104 -6.93 -3.15 4.06
CA ALA A 104 -6.95 -1.76 4.48
C ALA A 104 -6.14 -0.88 3.52
N PHE A 105 -6.60 0.34 3.32
CA PHE A 105 -6.02 1.31 2.41
C PHE A 105 -6.19 2.73 2.95
N ARG A 106 -5.40 3.68 2.46
CA ARG A 106 -5.49 5.08 2.88
C ARG A 106 -6.25 5.94 1.90
N GLU A 107 -7.08 6.83 2.46
CA GLU A 107 -7.74 7.92 1.76
C GLU A 107 -7.45 9.23 2.45
N LYS A 108 -6.89 10.19 1.71
CA LYS A 108 -6.45 11.49 2.25
C LYS A 108 -5.59 11.30 3.53
N GLY A 109 -4.71 10.29 3.53
CA GLY A 109 -3.83 9.95 4.66
C GLY A 109 -4.45 9.12 5.78
N VAL A 110 -5.77 8.89 5.78
CA VAL A 110 -6.49 8.13 6.82
C VAL A 110 -6.65 6.67 6.43
N TRP A 111 -6.25 5.75 7.30
CA TRP A 111 -6.48 4.32 7.11
C TRP A 111 -7.95 3.96 7.22
N LYS A 112 -8.45 3.22 6.23
CA LYS A 112 -9.81 2.73 6.11
C LYS A 112 -9.84 1.26 5.74
N ILE A 113 -10.99 0.64 5.95
CA ILE A 113 -11.26 -0.77 5.63
C ILE A 113 -12.74 -0.96 5.34
N GLY A 114 -13.10 -2.00 4.59
CA GLY A 114 -14.50 -2.39 4.42
C GLY A 114 -15.09 -2.91 5.74
N ALA A 115 -16.24 -2.39 6.18
CA ALA A 115 -16.86 -2.70 7.46
C ALA A 115 -17.18 -4.20 7.61
N SER A 116 -17.58 -4.86 6.52
CA SER A 116 -17.90 -6.29 6.45
C SER A 116 -16.68 -7.22 6.36
N PHE A 117 -15.46 -6.72 6.52
CA PHE A 117 -14.27 -7.56 6.54
C PHE A 117 -14.26 -8.45 7.79
N ALA A 118 -14.25 -9.77 7.58
CA ALA A 118 -14.04 -10.76 8.65
C ALA A 118 -12.54 -10.88 8.94
N TYR A 119 -12.12 -10.42 10.12
CA TYR A 119 -10.74 -10.55 10.56
C TYR A 119 -10.52 -11.93 11.17
N ASN A 120 -10.01 -12.86 10.37
CA ASN A 120 -9.58 -14.16 10.88
C ASN A 120 -8.25 -13.99 11.62
N ASN A 121 -8.29 -13.85 12.94
CA ASN A 121 -7.12 -14.09 13.77
C ASN A 121 -6.79 -15.58 13.68
N LYS A 122 -6.00 -16.00 12.69
CA LYS A 122 -5.24 -17.26 12.82
C LYS A 122 -4.14 -17.03 13.86
N LEU A 123 -4.55 -17.00 15.11
CA LEU A 123 -3.74 -17.29 16.28
C LEU A 123 -4.38 -18.50 16.98
N GLU A 124 -4.58 -19.58 16.23
CA GLU A 124 -4.58 -20.92 16.81
C GLU A 124 -3.15 -21.43 16.67
N LYS A 125 -2.42 -21.37 17.78
CA LYS A 125 -1.31 -22.26 18.10
C LYS A 125 -1.62 -22.86 19.46
#